data_AF-A0A2G5V335-F1
#
_entry.id   AF-A0A2G5V335-F1
#
_cell.length_a   1.000
_cell.length_b   1.000
_cell.length_c   1.000
_cell.angle_alpha   90.00
_cell.angle_beta   90.00
_cell.angle_gamma   90.00
#
_symmetry.space_group_name_H-M   'P 1'
#
loop_
_entity.id
_entity.type
_entity.pdbx_description
1 polymer ?
#
loop_
_entity_poly.entity_id
_entity_poly.type
_entity_poly.pdbx_seq_one_letter_code
_entity_poly.pdbx_strand_id
1 'polypeptide(L)'
;MYDLTGVVCHSGSSYFGHYISLGRLADFDSSKTKIEWRKFDDSMVDRVSSGHVQTNEAYLLFYKLRDPAATRGIFKRHYSCDPGASTQSAEVKI
;
A
#
# COMPACT_ATOMS: atom_id res chain seq x y z
N MET A 1 6.66 -15.30 2.16
CA MET A 1 7.39 -14.05 2.41
C MET A 1 6.47 -12.88 2.08
N TYR A 2 6.48 -11.84 2.90
CA TYR A 2 5.60 -10.67 2.75
C TYR A 2 6.42 -9.40 2.54
N ASP A 3 5.90 -8.49 1.73
CA ASP A 3 6.48 -7.17 1.50
C ASP A 3 5.64 -6.10 2.20
N LEU A 4 6.30 -5.23 2.97
CA LEU A 4 5.65 -4.08 3.59
C LEU A 4 5.22 -3.10 2.48
N THR A 5 3.93 -2.76 2.47
CA THR A 5 3.33 -1.87 1.47
C THR A 5 2.83 -0.56 2.05
N GLY A 6 2.49 -0.55 3.34
CA GLY A 6 2.04 0.64 4.03
C GLY A 6 2.22 0.57 5.54
N VAL A 7 2.37 1.72 6.17
CA VAL A 7 2.44 1.89 7.63
C VAL A 7 1.55 3.06 8.01
N VAL A 8 0.69 2.89 9.01
CA VAL A 8 -0.02 4.01 9.64
C VAL A 8 0.68 4.28 10.95
N CYS A 9 1.07 5.53 11.17
CA CYS A 9 1.70 5.98 12.38
C CYS A 9 0.68 6.74 13.22
N HIS A 10 0.79 6.60 14.53
CA HIS A 10 -0.01 7.36 15.47
C HIS A 10 0.92 8.10 16.42
N SER A 11 0.79 9.43 16.43
CA SER A 11 1.52 10.30 17.35
C SER A 11 0.53 10.87 18.36
N GLY A 12 0.81 10.72 19.65
CA GLY A 12 -0.05 11.24 20.73
C GLY A 12 -0.46 10.19 21.76
N SER A 13 -1.54 10.49 22.48
CA SER A 13 -2.09 9.66 23.54
C SER A 13 -3.24 8.79 23.04
N SER A 14 -3.69 7.83 23.85
CA SER A 14 -4.85 6.99 23.51
C SER A 14 -6.16 7.77 23.32
N TYR A 15 -6.26 9.01 23.85
CA TYR A 15 -7.47 9.83 23.79
C TYR A 15 -7.43 10.90 22.70
N PHE A 16 -6.22 11.36 22.35
CA PHE A 16 -6.00 12.38 21.34
C PHE A 16 -4.64 12.16 20.69
N GLY A 17 -4.60 12.24 19.37
CA GLY A 17 -3.40 12.10 18.59
C GLY A 17 -3.65 12.41 17.13
N HIS A 18 -2.60 12.26 16.33
CA HIS A 18 -2.61 12.51 14.89
C HIS A 18 -2.13 11.27 14.14
N TYR A 19 -2.85 10.94 13.07
CA TYR A 19 -2.53 9.80 12.23
C TYR A 19 -1.94 10.27 10.91
N ILE A 20 -0.81 9.67 10.56
CA ILE A 20 -0.22 9.82 9.23
C ILE A 20 -0.05 8.43 8.60
N SER A 21 0.00 8.38 7.28
CA SER A 21 0.28 7.12 6.59
C SER A 21 1.51 7.22 5.70
N LEU A 22 2.23 6.11 5.62
CA LEU A 22 3.37 5.90 4.76
C LEU A 22 2.97 4.82 3.76
N GLY A 23 3.05 5.10 2.47
CA GLY A 23 2.62 4.18 1.43
C GLY A 23 3.63 4.08 0.30
N ARG A 24 3.74 2.88 -0.29
CA ARG A 24 4.48 2.66 -1.53
C ARG A 24 3.63 3.04 -2.73
N LEU A 25 4.10 4.00 -3.52
CA LEU A 25 3.44 4.42 -4.76
C LEU A 25 4.40 4.26 -5.94
N ALA A 26 3.87 3.85 -7.10
CA ALA A 26 4.61 3.94 -8.35
C ALA A 26 4.86 5.42 -8.68
N ASP A 27 6.06 5.77 -9.14
CA ASP A 27 6.32 7.16 -9.48
C ASP A 27 5.36 7.65 -10.59
N PHE A 28 4.99 8.93 -10.51
CA PHE A 28 4.09 9.54 -11.49
C PHE A 28 4.76 9.72 -12.86
N ASP A 29 6.10 9.80 -12.87
CA ASP A 29 6.88 9.87 -14.09
C ASP A 29 7.03 8.46 -14.69
N SER A 30 6.38 8.25 -15.83
CA SER A 30 6.38 6.98 -16.56
C SER A 30 7.77 6.52 -17.00
N SER A 31 8.81 7.36 -16.86
CA SER A 31 10.20 6.98 -17.17
C SER A 31 10.88 6.14 -16.09
N LYS A 32 10.38 6.15 -14.83
CA LYS A 32 10.99 5.41 -13.72
C LYS A 32 9.94 4.58 -12.97
N THR A 33 9.94 3.27 -13.22
CA THR A 33 9.21 2.24 -12.46
C THR A 33 9.77 2.03 -11.04
N LYS A 34 10.24 3.08 -10.37
CA LYS A 34 10.64 2.98 -8.96
C LYS A 34 9.44 3.19 -8.08
N ILE A 35 9.15 2.18 -7.27
CA ILE A 35 8.16 2.25 -6.20
C ILE A 35 8.83 2.94 -5.02
N GLU A 36 8.48 4.19 -4.78
CA GLU A 36 9.05 5.01 -3.72
C GLU A 36 8.03 5.22 -2.59
N TRP A 37 8.53 5.50 -1.39
CA TRP A 37 7.69 5.76 -0.23
C TRP A 37 7.19 7.20 -0.21
N ARG A 38 5.92 7.36 0.13
CA ARG A 38 5.25 8.64 0.32
C ARG A 38 4.68 8.73 1.72
N LYS A 39 4.81 9.91 2.35
CA LYS A 39 4.14 10.24 3.60
C LYS A 39 2.90 11.06 3.26
N PHE A 40 1.76 10.64 3.78
CA PHE A 40 0.47 11.31 3.64
C PHE A 40 0.07 11.82 5.02
N ASP A 41 -0.03 13.14 5.12
CA ASP A 41 -0.37 13.89 6.32
C ASP A 41 -1.55 14.80 5.96
N ASP A 42 -2.76 14.29 6.13
CA ASP A 42 -4.01 14.87 5.63
C ASP A 42 -3.95 15.28 4.16
N SER A 43 -3.77 16.58 3.89
CA SER A 43 -3.69 17.16 2.55
C SER A 43 -2.26 17.24 1.99
N MET A 44 -1.25 17.00 2.82
CA MET A 44 0.16 17.10 2.46
C MET A 44 0.72 15.73 2.07
N VAL A 45 1.46 15.70 0.95
CA VAL A 45 2.08 14.48 0.42
C VAL A 45 3.56 14.71 0.15
N ASP A 46 4.40 14.02 0.92
CA ASP A 46 5.86 14.14 0.84
C ASP A 46 6.52 12.87 0.31
N ARG A 47 7.69 13.02 -0.34
CA ARG A 47 8.59 11.90 -0.61
C ARG A 47 9.35 11.54 0.65
N VAL A 48 9.48 10.25 0.94
CA VAL A 48 10.29 9.78 2.07
C VAL A 48 11.20 8.65 1.62
N SER A 49 12.41 8.60 2.17
CA SER A 49 13.34 7.49 1.93
C SER A 49 12.90 6.25 2.70
N SER A 50 13.19 5.05 2.18
CA SER A 50 12.88 3.78 2.84
C SER A 50 13.37 3.67 4.30
N GLY A 51 14.50 4.30 4.65
CA GLY A 51 15.03 4.30 6.02
C GLY A 51 14.14 5.01 7.06
N HIS A 52 13.29 5.94 6.63
CA HIS A 52 12.37 6.68 7.52
C HIS A 52 11.01 6.00 7.66
N VAL A 53 10.79 4.85 7.00
CA VAL A 53 9.54 4.09 7.11
C VAL A 53 9.48 3.30 8.41
N GLN A 54 10.64 2.90 8.93
CA GLN A 54 10.75 2.25 10.22
C GLN A 54 10.74 3.33 11.31
N THR A 55 9.59 3.49 11.95
CA THR A 55 9.38 4.44 13.06
C THR A 55 8.83 3.71 14.28
N ASN A 56 9.15 4.24 15.47
CA ASN A 56 8.61 3.77 16.74
C ASN A 56 7.13 4.11 16.91
N GLU A 57 6.58 4.99 16.06
CA GLU A 57 5.17 5.40 16.07
C GLU A 57 4.29 4.51 15.18
N ALA A 58 4.86 3.45 14.58
CA ALA A 58 4.13 2.53 13.73
C ALA A 58 3.02 1.83 14.51
N TYR A 59 1.78 2.01 14.06
CA TYR A 59 0.58 1.49 14.72
C TYR A 59 -0.10 0.39 13.90
N LEU A 60 -0.35 0.62 12.61
CA LEU A 60 -0.89 -0.40 11.70
C LEU A 60 0.11 -0.67 10.57
N LEU A 61 0.33 -1.95 10.26
CA LEU A 61 1.25 -2.37 9.21
C LEU A 61 0.50 -3.18 8.14
N PHE A 62 0.64 -2.75 6.90
CA PHE A 62 0.05 -3.39 5.74
C PHE A 62 1.14 -4.15 4.98
N TYR A 63 0.93 -5.46 4.87
CA TYR A 63 1.82 -6.37 4.18
C TYR A 63 1.10 -7.05 3.02
N LYS A 64 1.79 -7.15 1.89
CA LYS A 64 1.33 -7.92 0.73
C LYS A 64 2.15 -9.20 0.64
N LEU A 65 1.48 -10.33 0.43
CA LEU A 65 2.16 -11.59 0.15
C LEU A 65 2.90 -11.47 -1.19
N ARG A 66 4.20 -11.79 -1.19
CA ARG A 66 5.06 -11.63 -2.37
C ARG A 66 4.65 -12.56 -3.51
N ASP A 67 4.17 -13.76 -3.17
CA ASP A 67 3.71 -14.74 -4.14
C ASP A 67 2.26 -14.44 -4.58
N PRO A 68 2.05 -14.00 -5.83
CA PRO A 68 0.71 -13.70 -6.33
C PRO A 68 -0.13 -14.97 -6.55
N ALA A 69 0.48 -16.11 -6.86
CA ALA A 69 -0.24 -17.36 -7.08
C ALA A 69 -0.81 -17.89 -5.76
N ALA A 70 0.00 -17.85 -4.69
CA ALA A 70 -0.46 -18.17 -3.35
C ALA A 70 -1.60 -17.23 -2.90
N THR A 71 -1.47 -15.93 -3.17
CA THR A 71 -2.51 -14.94 -2.86
C THR A 71 -3.81 -15.28 -3.57
N ARG A 72 -3.78 -15.44 -4.90
CA ARG A 72 -4.96 -15.81 -5.71
C ARG A 72 -5.59 -17.11 -5.25
N GLY A 73 -4.78 -18.10 -4.87
CA GLY A 73 -5.27 -19.37 -4.33
C GLY A 73 -6.07 -19.20 -3.04
N ILE A 74 -5.61 -18.34 -2.11
CA ILE A 74 -6.34 -18.05 -0.87
C ILE A 74 -7.66 -17.34 -1.16
N PHE A 75 -7.63 -16.28 -1.98
CA PHE A 75 -8.84 -15.54 -2.34
C PHE A 75 -9.87 -16.40 -3.07
N LYS A 76 -9.43 -17.23 -4.01
CA LYS A 76 -10.32 -18.14 -4.75
C LYS A 76 -10.94 -19.20 -3.85
N ARG A 77 -10.19 -19.75 -2.89
CA ARG A 77 -10.68 -20.83 -2.00
C ARG A 77 -11.58 -20.33 -0.88
N HIS A 78 -11.27 -19.17 -0.28
CA HIS A 78 -11.92 -18.73 0.96
C HIS A 78 -12.87 -17.55 0.77
N TYR A 79 -12.71 -16.78 -0.31
CA TYR A 79 -13.45 -15.55 -0.54
C TYR A 79 -14.19 -15.53 -1.88
N SER A 80 -14.13 -16.64 -2.64
CA SER A 80 -14.79 -16.81 -3.95
C SER A 80 -14.52 -15.66 -4.93
N CYS A 81 -13.36 -15.00 -4.84
CA CYS A 81 -12.96 -13.90 -5.72
C CYS A 81 -11.56 -14.15 -6.29
N ASP A 82 -11.31 -13.68 -7.52
CA ASP A 82 -10.00 -13.75 -8.17
C ASP A 82 -9.43 -12.35 -8.37
N PRO A 83 -8.56 -11.86 -7.47
CA PRO A 83 -7.99 -10.51 -7.56
C PRO A 83 -7.03 -10.34 -8.74
N GLY A 84 -6.68 -11.41 -9.46
CA GLY A 84 -5.87 -11.37 -10.67
C GLY A 84 -6.67 -11.58 -11.95
N ALA A 85 -8.00 -11.65 -11.88
CA ALA A 85 -8.83 -11.57 -13.08
C ALA A 85 -8.74 -10.14 -13.61
N SER A 86 -8.02 -9.94 -14.72
CA SER A 86 -8.08 -8.70 -15.47
C SER A 86 -9.54 -8.36 -15.72
N THR A 87 -10.02 -7.22 -15.22
CA THR A 87 -11.20 -6.56 -15.77
C THR A 87 -10.94 -6.46 -17.26
N GLN A 88 -11.59 -7.30 -18.08
CA GLN A 88 -11.62 -7.05 -19.51
C GLN A 88 -12.20 -5.66 -19.64
N SER A 89 -11.38 -4.71 -20.09
CA SER A 89 -11.84 -3.39 -20.50
C SER A 89 -13.03 -3.65 -21.40
N ALA A 90 -14.22 -3.27 -20.95
CA ALA A 90 -15.37 -3.20 -21.82
C ALA A 90 -15.01 -2.18 -22.89
N GLU A 91 -14.54 -2.68 -24.03
CA GLU A 91 -14.29 -1.91 -25.23
C GLU A 91 -15.66 -1.33 -25.63
N VAL A 92 -15.88 -0.06 -25.27
CA VAL A 92 -17.02 0.70 -25.75
C VAL A 92 -16.79 0.89 -27.25
N LYS A 93 -17.33 -0.02 -28.06
CA LYS A 93 -17.47 0.21 -29.50
C LYS A 93 -18.48 1.35 -29.67
N ILE A 94 -17.96 2.49 -30.13
CA ILE A 94 -18.72 3.63 -30.63
C ILE A 94 -19.30 3.27 -31.99
#